data_AF-A0A1I1XYV8-F1
#
_entry.id   AF-A0A1I1XYV8-F1
#
_cell.length_a   1.000
_cell.length_b   1.000
_cell.length_c   1.000
_cell.angle_alpha   90.00
_cell.angle_beta   90.00
_cell.angle_gamma   90.00
#
_symmetry.space_group_name_H-M   'P 1'
#
loop_
_entity.id
_entity.type
_entity.pdbx_description
1 polymer ?
#
loop_
_entity_poly.entity_id
_entity_poly.type
_entity_poly.pdbx_seq_one_letter_code
_entity_poly.pdbx_strand_id
1 'polypeptide(L)'
;MIESSQTNIWEGHWACAVLALNGVLEEKLVPAALEATIRKNLEKTVEEHPNEKQYRMDKEYAGFRDGILSVLVQRDQSCHALGHDVIYAYYILETLSRSKVPATAELYNAMTKLLDEFAASGPGYVTINESNIIIDPEGTPATAIRVPLTPAVVLDLFHNFQRPYQMEKGDMQLGHLLTHGHSILGLQQEFHEPGIVQLETSLFTRLDVLAYANGLENNQAEYDPAFTTTMSSPLEQPFWEQAFTDSRHGHYYKYAYSYLKLHQMAGRNPSDFRSFSRIL
;
A
#
# COMPACT_ATOMS: atom_id res chain seq x y z
N MET A 1 6.41 -14.48 7.63
CA MET A 1 7.54 -13.54 7.85
C MET A 1 8.14 -13.22 6.50
N ILE A 2 8.29 -11.94 6.16
CA ILE A 2 8.91 -11.46 4.91
C ILE A 2 10.36 -11.93 4.89
N GLU A 3 10.70 -12.88 4.01
CA GLU A 3 12.10 -13.13 3.71
C GLU A 3 12.56 -12.12 2.67
N SER A 4 13.49 -11.22 3.03
CA SER A 4 14.35 -10.51 2.07
C SER A 4 15.53 -11.44 1.70
N SER A 5 15.22 -12.68 1.30
CA SER A 5 16.24 -13.70 0.96
C SER A 5 16.62 -13.70 -0.52
N GLN A 6 15.91 -12.95 -1.38
CA GLN A 6 16.26 -12.81 -2.80
C GLN A 6 16.53 -11.36 -3.21
N THR A 7 17.29 -11.19 -4.29
CA THR A 7 17.70 -9.93 -4.93
C THR A 7 16.54 -9.06 -5.45
N ASN A 8 15.28 -9.43 -5.17
CA ASN A 8 14.08 -8.74 -5.62
C ASN A 8 13.26 -8.20 -4.44
N ILE A 9 13.42 -6.90 -4.17
CA ILE A 9 12.73 -6.14 -3.13
C ILE A 9 11.19 -6.23 -3.26
N TRP A 10 10.72 -6.48 -4.48
CA TRP A 10 9.31 -6.59 -4.82
C TRP A 10 8.70 -7.94 -4.45
N GLU A 11 9.50 -8.92 -4.00
CA GLU A 11 8.97 -10.11 -3.36
C GLU A 11 8.27 -9.78 -2.04
N GLY A 12 8.50 -8.63 -1.41
CA GLY A 12 7.75 -8.23 -0.21
C GLY A 12 6.22 -8.25 -0.39
N HIS A 13 5.71 -8.17 -1.63
CA HIS A 13 4.27 -8.01 -1.90
C HIS A 13 3.41 -9.13 -1.31
N TRP A 14 3.92 -10.36 -1.25
CA TRP A 14 3.19 -11.48 -0.66
C TRP A 14 2.97 -11.28 0.84
N ALA A 15 3.94 -10.69 1.54
CA ALA A 15 3.79 -10.42 2.95
C ALA A 15 2.81 -9.28 3.23
N CYS A 16 2.83 -8.21 2.43
CA CYS A 16 1.78 -7.20 2.47
C CYS A 16 0.39 -7.82 2.22
N ALA A 17 0.30 -8.79 1.30
CA ALA A 17 -0.91 -9.56 1.06
C ALA A 17 -1.38 -10.34 2.30
N VAL A 18 -0.49 -11.08 2.95
CA VAL A 18 -0.79 -11.83 4.18
C VAL A 18 -1.29 -10.90 5.29
N LEU A 19 -0.59 -9.78 5.52
CA LEU A 19 -0.95 -8.81 6.56
C LEU A 19 -2.31 -8.15 6.24
N ALA A 20 -2.54 -7.76 4.99
CA ALA A 20 -3.80 -7.18 4.55
C ALA A 20 -4.98 -8.15 4.68
N LEU A 21 -4.82 -9.42 4.27
CA LEU A 21 -5.84 -10.45 4.43
C LEU A 21 -6.16 -10.69 5.91
N ASN A 22 -5.14 -10.73 6.76
CA ASN A 22 -5.33 -10.86 8.20
C ASN A 22 -6.11 -9.65 8.77
N GLY A 23 -5.73 -8.42 8.39
CA GLY A 23 -6.43 -7.19 8.79
C GLY A 23 -7.90 -7.17 8.35
N VAL A 24 -8.22 -7.58 7.12
CA VAL A 24 -9.60 -7.69 6.63
C VAL A 24 -10.44 -8.63 7.51
N LEU A 25 -9.89 -9.78 7.89
CA LEU A 25 -10.57 -10.79 8.70
C LEU A 25 -10.71 -10.36 10.16
N GLU A 26 -9.63 -9.91 10.81
CA GLU A 26 -9.63 -9.55 12.23
C GLU A 26 -10.55 -8.37 12.54
N GLU A 27 -10.57 -7.38 11.63
CA GLU A 27 -11.35 -6.15 11.81
C GLU A 27 -12.76 -6.24 11.22
N LYS A 28 -13.13 -7.41 10.65
CA LYS A 28 -14.45 -7.70 10.09
C LYS A 28 -14.88 -6.65 9.06
N LEU A 29 -13.97 -6.31 8.14
CA LEU A 29 -14.20 -5.27 7.13
C LEU A 29 -15.13 -5.71 6.00
N VAL A 30 -15.49 -6.98 5.96
CA VAL A 30 -16.33 -7.60 4.92
C VAL A 30 -17.49 -8.37 5.55
N PRO A 31 -18.55 -8.69 4.77
CA PRO A 31 -19.60 -9.60 5.23
C PRO A 31 -19.05 -10.96 5.66
N ALA A 32 -19.60 -11.52 6.75
CA ALA A 32 -19.18 -12.82 7.29
C ALA A 32 -19.21 -13.97 6.27
N ALA A 33 -20.09 -13.88 5.26
CA ALA A 33 -20.18 -14.86 4.17
C ALA A 33 -18.89 -14.97 3.33
N LEU A 34 -18.04 -13.94 3.33
CA LEU A 34 -16.78 -13.92 2.55
C LEU A 34 -15.57 -14.43 3.34
N GLU A 35 -15.67 -14.55 4.67
CA GLU A 35 -14.53 -14.88 5.54
C GLU A 35 -13.88 -16.23 5.17
N ALA A 36 -14.68 -17.23 4.79
CA ALA A 36 -14.17 -18.54 4.39
C ALA A 36 -13.32 -18.46 3.12
N THR A 37 -13.76 -17.70 2.12
CA THR A 37 -13.02 -17.49 0.87
C THR A 37 -11.73 -16.72 1.13
N ILE A 38 -11.79 -15.65 1.93
CA ILE A 38 -10.61 -14.84 2.28
C ILE A 38 -9.60 -15.65 3.09
N ARG A 39 -10.06 -16.48 4.03
CA ARG A 39 -9.18 -17.39 4.79
C ARG A 39 -8.48 -18.39 3.88
N LYS A 40 -9.18 -18.94 2.88
CA LYS A 40 -8.57 -19.81 1.86
C LYS A 40 -7.50 -19.07 1.05
N ASN A 41 -7.74 -17.80 0.70
CA ASN A 41 -6.73 -16.97 0.02
C ASN A 41 -5.50 -16.78 0.91
N LEU A 42 -5.69 -16.49 2.20
CA LEU A 42 -4.61 -16.33 3.18
C LEU A 42 -3.79 -17.61 3.32
N GLU A 43 -4.44 -18.75 3.51
CA GLU A 43 -3.79 -20.06 3.63
C GLU A 43 -2.93 -20.35 2.39
N LYS A 44 -3.49 -20.19 1.19
CA LYS A 44 -2.74 -20.37 -0.06
C LYS A 44 -1.54 -19.43 -0.15
N THR A 45 -1.70 -18.13 0.12
CA THR A 45 -0.59 -17.17 0.04
C THR A 45 0.53 -17.52 1.02
N VAL A 46 0.21 -18.06 2.19
CA VAL A 46 1.22 -18.55 3.14
C VAL A 46 1.88 -19.85 2.66
N GLU A 47 1.11 -20.77 2.10
CA GLU A 47 1.61 -22.06 1.56
C GLU A 47 2.55 -21.89 0.35
N GLU A 48 2.29 -20.91 -0.52
CA GLU A 48 3.11 -20.61 -1.69
C GLU A 48 4.43 -19.90 -1.33
N HIS A 49 4.50 -19.28 -0.15
CA HIS A 49 5.68 -18.60 0.36
C HIS A 49 6.08 -19.13 1.75
N PRO A 50 6.38 -20.45 1.86
CA PRO A 50 6.70 -21.06 3.13
C PRO A 50 8.05 -20.54 3.61
N ASN A 51 8.10 -20.08 4.85
CA ASN A 51 9.34 -19.68 5.49
C ASN A 51 9.97 -20.92 6.13
N GLU A 52 10.95 -21.52 5.45
CA GLU A 52 11.61 -22.77 5.87
C GLU A 52 12.54 -22.58 7.08
N LYS A 53 12.91 -21.33 7.40
CA LYS A 53 13.69 -21.02 8.60
C LYS A 53 12.75 -20.77 9.77
N GLN A 54 12.48 -21.85 10.51
CA GLN A 54 11.81 -21.76 11.81
C GLN A 54 12.50 -20.70 12.67
N TYR A 55 11.72 -19.69 13.09
CA TYR A 55 12.12 -18.72 14.09
C TYR A 55 12.83 -19.44 15.24
N ARG A 56 14.09 -19.07 15.47
CA ARG A 56 14.67 -19.26 16.79
C ARG A 56 13.90 -18.28 17.69
N MET A 57 13.37 -18.77 18.81
CA MET A 57 12.70 -17.89 19.78
C MET A 57 13.72 -16.93 20.38
N ASP A 58 14.00 -15.87 19.64
CA ASP A 58 14.85 -14.77 20.08
C ASP A 58 13.99 -13.82 20.92
N LYS A 59 14.62 -13.21 21.91
CA LYS A 59 13.98 -12.27 22.82
C LYS A 59 13.41 -11.09 22.04
N GLU A 60 12.30 -10.55 22.55
CA GLU A 60 11.72 -9.29 22.08
C GLU A 60 12.80 -8.19 22.02
N TYR A 61 12.85 -7.50 20.88
CA TYR A 61 13.78 -6.41 20.63
C TYR A 61 13.12 -5.10 21.02
N ALA A 62 13.49 -4.57 22.19
CA ALA A 62 12.86 -3.40 22.80
C ALA A 62 12.87 -2.12 21.93
N GLY A 63 13.77 -2.02 20.94
CA GLY A 63 13.89 -0.85 20.06
C GLY A 63 13.20 -0.98 18.70
N PHE A 64 12.42 -2.06 18.46
CA PHE A 64 11.88 -2.34 17.13
C PHE A 64 11.04 -1.18 16.59
N ARG A 65 9.97 -0.82 17.31
CA ARG A 65 8.99 0.18 16.86
C ARG A 65 9.65 1.54 16.65
N ASP A 66 10.31 2.05 17.70
CA ASP A 66 10.89 3.39 17.68
C ASP A 66 12.01 3.49 16.63
N GLY A 67 12.78 2.41 16.41
CA GLY A 67 13.77 2.33 15.36
C GLY A 67 13.16 2.41 13.96
N ILE A 68 12.11 1.64 13.67
CA ILE A 68 11.42 1.68 12.38
C ILE A 68 10.78 3.05 12.13
N LEU A 69 10.08 3.62 13.11
CA LEU A 69 9.46 4.94 12.98
C LEU A 69 10.51 6.03 12.74
N SER A 70 11.64 5.98 13.45
CA SER A 70 12.75 6.91 13.26
C SER A 70 13.30 6.87 11.83
N VAL A 71 13.45 5.67 11.24
CA VAL A 71 13.88 5.50 9.85
C VAL A 71 12.90 6.14 8.87
N LEU A 72 11.59 5.98 9.07
CA LEU A 72 10.57 6.60 8.21
C LEU A 72 10.59 8.12 8.31
N VAL A 73 10.62 8.67 9.53
CA VAL A 73 10.57 10.12 9.77
C VAL A 73 11.81 10.82 9.18
N GLN A 74 12.98 10.20 9.26
CA GLN A 74 14.20 10.74 8.63
C GLN A 74 14.13 10.77 7.09
N ARG A 75 13.14 10.12 6.48
CA ARG A 75 12.95 9.98 5.03
C ARG A 75 11.62 10.61 4.54
N ASP A 76 11.01 11.44 5.37
CA ASP A 76 9.71 12.09 5.14
C ASP A 76 9.66 12.95 3.85
N GLN A 77 10.79 13.51 3.42
CA GLN A 77 10.85 14.38 2.24
C GLN A 77 10.90 13.62 0.91
N SER A 78 11.20 12.33 0.95
CA SER A 78 11.43 11.52 -0.25
C SER A 78 10.22 10.64 -0.57
N CYS A 79 9.61 10.86 -1.74
CA CYS A 79 8.59 9.97 -2.30
C CYS A 79 9.25 8.70 -2.89
N HIS A 80 9.91 7.91 -2.05
CA HIS A 80 10.58 6.67 -2.45
C HIS A 80 9.59 5.58 -2.85
N ALA A 81 10.01 4.74 -3.80
CA ALA A 81 9.39 3.45 -4.14
C ALA A 81 7.87 3.39 -4.00
N LEU A 82 7.09 4.33 -4.53
CA LEU A 82 5.62 4.33 -4.41
C LEU A 82 5.08 4.17 -2.97
N GLY A 83 5.84 4.59 -1.94
CA GLY A 83 5.44 4.65 -0.53
C GLY A 83 5.43 3.26 0.12
N HIS A 84 6.08 2.30 -0.52
CA HIS A 84 6.16 0.93 -0.01
C HIS A 84 6.81 0.91 1.38
N ASP A 85 7.85 1.70 1.62
CA ASP A 85 8.48 1.87 2.92
C ASP A 85 7.45 2.15 4.05
N VAL A 86 6.59 3.15 3.86
CA VAL A 86 5.54 3.50 4.81
C VAL A 86 4.47 2.41 4.91
N ILE A 87 4.08 1.81 3.78
CA ILE A 87 3.05 0.74 3.73
C ILE A 87 3.50 -0.51 4.50
N TYR A 88 4.71 -1.00 4.22
CA TYR A 88 5.25 -2.18 4.89
C TYR A 88 5.44 -1.95 6.38
N ALA A 89 6.00 -0.79 6.74
CA ALA A 89 6.23 -0.46 8.13
C ALA A 89 4.91 -0.39 8.91
N TYR A 90 3.89 0.28 8.35
CA TYR A 90 2.58 0.33 8.99
C TYR A 90 1.97 -1.06 9.17
N TYR A 91 1.84 -1.87 8.10
CA TYR A 91 1.16 -3.16 8.19
C TYR A 91 1.84 -4.11 9.18
N ILE A 92 3.16 -4.08 9.27
CA ILE A 92 3.91 -4.89 10.23
C ILE A 92 3.74 -4.38 11.65
N LEU A 93 3.89 -3.07 11.88
CA LEU A 93 3.76 -2.49 13.21
C LEU A 93 2.34 -2.69 13.76
N GLU A 94 1.33 -2.48 12.93
CA GLU A 94 -0.08 -2.66 13.26
C GLU A 94 -0.42 -4.15 13.51
N THR A 95 0.17 -5.08 12.77
CA THR A 95 -0.03 -6.51 13.05
C THR A 95 0.65 -6.91 14.36
N LEU A 96 1.89 -6.42 14.59
CA LEU A 96 2.64 -6.72 15.81
C LEU A 96 1.96 -6.16 17.06
N SER A 97 1.43 -4.93 17.01
CA SER A 97 0.75 -4.28 18.14
C SER A 97 -0.50 -5.03 18.61
N ARG A 98 -1.15 -5.76 17.70
CA ARG A 98 -2.35 -6.57 17.95
C ARG A 98 -2.03 -8.04 18.23
N SER A 99 -0.84 -8.51 17.87
CA SER A 99 -0.43 -9.91 18.03
C SER A 99 0.29 -10.15 19.37
N LYS A 100 0.42 -11.43 19.75
CA LYS A 100 1.33 -11.87 20.84
C LYS A 100 2.72 -12.28 20.31
N VAL A 101 3.01 -11.98 19.04
CA VAL A 101 4.28 -12.36 18.41
C VAL A 101 5.33 -11.33 18.80
N PRO A 102 6.45 -11.73 19.42
CA PRO A 102 7.50 -10.79 19.79
C PRO A 102 8.16 -10.21 18.54
N ALA A 103 8.37 -8.89 18.52
CA ALA A 103 9.19 -8.25 17.50
C ALA A 103 10.66 -8.61 17.74
N THR A 104 11.30 -9.38 16.86
CA THR A 104 12.68 -9.84 17.05
C THR A 104 13.71 -8.91 16.42
N ALA A 105 14.97 -9.04 16.84
CA ALA A 105 16.08 -8.32 16.20
C ALA A 105 16.28 -8.75 14.73
N GLU A 106 16.00 -10.01 14.40
CA GLU A 106 16.01 -10.50 13.02
C GLU A 106 14.98 -9.77 12.16
N LEU A 107 13.73 -9.65 12.65
CA LEU A 107 12.68 -8.91 11.95
C LEU A 107 13.07 -7.44 11.80
N TYR A 108 13.70 -6.83 12.83
CA TYR A 108 14.16 -5.45 12.76
C TYR A 108 15.18 -5.26 11.64
N ASN A 109 16.17 -6.15 11.55
CA ASN A 109 17.20 -6.10 10.53
C ASN A 109 16.61 -6.32 9.12
N ALA A 110 15.69 -7.28 8.98
CA ALA A 110 15.01 -7.54 7.72
C ALA A 110 14.19 -6.33 7.25
N MET A 111 13.46 -5.71 8.18
CA MET A 111 12.70 -4.49 7.91
C MET A 111 13.59 -3.32 7.55
N THR A 112 14.65 -3.07 8.32
CA THR A 112 15.58 -1.97 8.03
C THR A 112 16.20 -2.15 6.64
N LYS A 113 16.65 -3.36 6.31
CA LYS A 113 17.16 -3.68 4.97
C LYS A 113 16.12 -3.41 3.87
N LEU A 114 14.88 -3.84 4.06
CA LEU A 114 13.79 -3.60 3.12
C LEU A 114 13.54 -2.10 2.91
N LEU A 115 13.52 -1.32 4.01
CA LEU A 115 13.35 0.14 3.95
C LEU A 115 14.53 0.82 3.23
N ASP A 116 15.76 0.37 3.47
CA ASP A 116 16.96 0.86 2.79
C ASP A 116 16.92 0.57 1.29
N GLU A 117 16.47 -0.62 0.92
CA GLU A 117 16.29 -1.03 -0.46
C GLU A 117 15.23 -0.20 -1.20
N PHE A 118 14.11 0.13 -0.54
CA PHE A 118 13.12 1.06 -1.10
C PHE A 118 13.65 2.50 -1.22
N ALA A 119 14.43 2.97 -0.24
CA ALA A 119 15.07 4.28 -0.35
C ALA A 119 16.05 4.33 -1.54
N ALA A 120 16.82 3.26 -1.74
CA ALA A 120 17.78 3.14 -2.83
C ALA A 120 17.12 3.08 -4.22
N SER A 121 15.83 2.72 -4.32
CA SER A 121 15.12 2.76 -5.61
C SER A 121 14.92 4.18 -6.15
N GLY A 122 15.17 5.20 -5.33
CA GLY A 122 14.98 6.60 -5.68
C GLY A 122 13.51 7.02 -5.68
N PRO A 123 13.24 8.34 -5.71
CA PRO A 123 11.90 8.87 -5.77
C PRO A 123 11.36 8.97 -7.21
N GLY A 124 10.04 9.07 -7.35
CA GLY A 124 9.41 9.54 -8.59
C GLY A 124 9.36 8.57 -9.77
N TYR A 125 9.43 7.27 -9.50
CA TYR A 125 9.22 6.24 -10.53
C TYR A 125 7.77 6.27 -11.04
N VAL A 126 7.59 6.50 -12.34
CA VAL A 126 6.29 6.47 -13.02
C VAL A 126 6.43 5.92 -14.44
N THR A 127 5.42 5.20 -14.91
CA THR A 127 5.25 4.81 -16.30
C THR A 127 4.56 5.94 -17.07
N ILE A 128 5.18 6.38 -18.16
CA ILE A 128 4.63 7.31 -19.15
C ILE A 128 4.78 6.67 -20.53
N ASN A 129 3.69 6.57 -21.31
CA ASN A 129 3.73 5.95 -22.65
C ASN A 129 4.45 4.57 -22.68
N GLU A 130 4.08 3.65 -21.78
CA GLU A 130 4.69 2.31 -21.62
C GLU A 130 6.18 2.30 -21.24
N SER A 131 6.76 3.47 -20.99
CA SER A 131 8.16 3.63 -20.60
C SER A 131 8.27 4.06 -19.14
N ASN A 132 9.10 3.34 -18.38
CA ASN A 132 9.41 3.72 -17.01
C ASN A 132 10.36 4.92 -17.01
N ILE A 133 9.94 5.99 -16.36
CA ILE A 133 10.75 7.20 -16.15
C ILE A 133 10.87 7.52 -14.67
N ILE A 134 11.91 8.28 -14.34
CA ILE A 134 12.13 8.83 -13.00
C ILE A 134 11.93 10.34 -13.09
N ILE A 135 10.93 10.86 -12.38
CA ILE A 135 10.67 12.29 -12.26
C ILE A 135 11.33 12.77 -10.96
N ASP A 136 12.21 13.75 -11.07
CA ASP A 136 12.80 14.41 -9.91
C ASP A 136 11.73 15.20 -9.13
N PRO A 137 11.44 14.83 -7.86
CA PRO A 137 10.48 15.57 -7.05
C PRO A 137 10.85 17.04 -6.84
N GLU A 138 12.15 17.38 -6.75
CA GLU A 138 12.58 18.77 -6.54
C GLU A 138 12.31 19.66 -7.75
N GLY A 139 12.33 19.06 -8.95
CA GLY A 139 12.00 19.73 -10.21
C GLY A 139 10.49 19.82 -10.50
N THR A 140 9.64 19.25 -9.64
CA THR A 140 8.21 19.12 -9.90
C THR A 140 7.41 20.28 -9.32
N PRO A 141 6.54 20.95 -10.11
CA PRO A 141 5.66 21.99 -9.59
C PRO A 141 4.72 21.49 -8.49
N ALA A 142 4.68 22.26 -7.42
CA ALA A 142 3.82 22.10 -6.27
C ALA A 142 2.33 22.39 -6.61
N THR A 143 1.59 21.42 -7.15
CA THR A 143 0.21 21.57 -7.65
C THR A 143 -0.87 21.02 -6.72
N ALA A 144 -0.54 20.04 -5.88
CA ALA A 144 -1.45 19.47 -4.91
C ALA A 144 -1.79 20.47 -3.79
N ILE A 145 -3.06 20.58 -3.46
CA ILE A 145 -3.50 21.34 -2.29
C ILE A 145 -3.13 20.53 -1.05
N ARG A 146 -2.21 21.07 -0.23
CA ARG A 146 -1.86 20.45 1.05
C ARG A 146 -2.92 20.80 2.08
N VAL A 147 -3.77 19.83 2.38
CA VAL A 147 -4.74 19.90 3.47
C VAL A 147 -4.32 18.88 4.54
N PRO A 148 -4.64 19.09 5.83
CA PRO A 148 -4.40 18.07 6.84
C PRO A 148 -5.01 16.74 6.42
N LEU A 149 -4.21 15.67 6.49
CA LEU A 149 -4.67 14.37 6.04
C LEU A 149 -5.76 13.84 6.99
N THR A 150 -6.86 13.40 6.40
CA THR A 150 -7.94 12.68 7.12
C THR A 150 -8.37 11.48 6.29
N PRO A 151 -9.02 10.46 6.87
CA PRO A 151 -9.52 9.32 6.09
C PRO A 151 -10.42 9.74 4.92
N ALA A 152 -11.27 10.74 5.15
CA ALA A 152 -12.11 11.38 4.14
C ALA A 152 -11.28 12.00 3.00
N VAL A 153 -10.24 12.76 3.33
CA VAL A 153 -9.36 13.39 2.35
C VAL A 153 -8.62 12.35 1.51
N VAL A 154 -8.11 11.26 2.10
CA VAL A 154 -7.43 10.21 1.32
C VAL A 154 -8.39 9.55 0.32
N LEU A 155 -9.61 9.25 0.76
CA LEU A 155 -10.65 8.74 -0.14
C LEU A 155 -10.97 9.76 -1.24
N ASP A 156 -11.15 11.04 -0.90
CA ASP A 156 -11.48 12.07 -1.88
C ASP A 156 -10.33 12.28 -2.89
N LEU A 157 -9.07 12.24 -2.46
CA LEU A 157 -7.89 12.27 -3.33
C LEU A 157 -7.88 11.06 -4.27
N PHE A 158 -8.14 9.86 -3.76
CA PHE A 158 -8.25 8.64 -4.54
C PHE A 158 -9.39 8.71 -5.57
N HIS A 159 -10.60 9.09 -5.16
CA HIS A 159 -11.76 9.12 -6.06
C HIS A 159 -11.62 10.18 -7.16
N ASN A 160 -10.99 11.32 -6.86
CA ASN A 160 -10.81 12.42 -7.79
C ASN A 160 -9.52 12.32 -8.64
N PHE A 161 -8.64 11.36 -8.36
CA PHE A 161 -7.42 11.19 -9.14
C PHE A 161 -7.76 10.71 -10.57
N GLN A 162 -7.40 11.53 -11.54
CA GLN A 162 -7.53 11.22 -12.96
C GLN A 162 -6.16 10.98 -13.56
N ARG A 163 -6.01 9.84 -14.22
CA ARG A 163 -4.82 9.43 -14.96
C ARG A 163 -5.27 8.50 -16.08
N PRO A 164 -4.67 8.62 -17.28
CA PRO A 164 -4.99 7.74 -18.40
C PRO A 164 -4.87 6.26 -18.04
N TYR A 165 -5.85 5.46 -18.50
CA TYR A 165 -6.02 4.07 -18.09
C TYR A 165 -4.78 3.19 -18.36
N GLN A 166 -4.09 3.40 -19.48
CA GLN A 166 -2.91 2.63 -19.84
C GLN A 166 -1.78 2.76 -18.80
N MET A 167 -1.63 3.93 -18.19
CA MET A 167 -0.62 4.13 -17.15
C MET A 167 -1.01 3.51 -15.81
N GLU A 168 -2.32 3.48 -15.48
CA GLU A 168 -2.80 2.81 -14.27
C GLU A 168 -2.53 1.31 -14.31
N LYS A 169 -2.62 0.69 -15.49
CA LYS A 169 -2.32 -0.73 -15.68
C LYS A 169 -0.86 -1.11 -15.44
N GLY A 170 0.08 -0.21 -15.74
CA GLY A 170 1.53 -0.47 -15.64
C GLY A 170 2.06 -0.42 -14.21
N ASP A 171 1.62 0.57 -13.43
CA ASP A 171 2.20 0.88 -12.11
C ASP A 171 1.23 0.75 -10.94
N MET A 172 -0.08 0.77 -11.21
CA MET A 172 -1.13 0.78 -10.19
C MET A 172 -0.98 1.95 -9.19
N GLN A 173 -0.58 3.13 -9.68
CA GLN A 173 -0.31 4.33 -8.87
C GLN A 173 -1.51 4.76 -8.03
N LEU A 174 -2.72 4.65 -8.58
CA LEU A 174 -3.93 5.01 -7.86
C LEU A 174 -4.14 4.11 -6.63
N GLY A 175 -3.85 2.81 -6.74
CA GLY A 175 -3.87 1.90 -5.59
C GLY A 175 -2.77 2.24 -4.58
N HIS A 176 -1.58 2.62 -5.06
CA HIS A 176 -0.47 3.06 -4.21
C HIS A 176 -0.77 4.33 -3.43
N LEU A 177 -1.45 5.31 -4.05
CA LEU A 177 -1.93 6.52 -3.38
C LEU A 177 -2.84 6.15 -2.20
N LEU A 178 -3.80 5.26 -2.44
CA LEU A 178 -4.75 4.78 -1.44
C LEU A 178 -4.03 4.11 -0.25
N THR A 179 -3.16 3.13 -0.52
CA THR A 179 -2.44 2.40 0.53
C THR A 179 -1.46 3.27 1.29
N HIS A 180 -0.80 4.21 0.61
CA HIS A 180 0.15 5.11 1.24
C HIS A 180 -0.55 6.07 2.20
N GLY A 181 -1.66 6.70 1.76
CA GLY A 181 -2.47 7.56 2.62
C GLY A 181 -3.08 6.81 3.80
N HIS A 182 -3.58 5.59 3.59
CA HIS A 182 -4.03 4.72 4.67
C HIS A 182 -2.91 4.47 5.70
N SER A 183 -1.71 4.14 5.23
CA SER A 183 -0.60 3.78 6.11
C SER A 183 -0.09 4.95 6.94
N ILE A 184 -0.04 6.16 6.36
CA ILE A 184 0.30 7.38 7.11
C ILE A 184 -0.74 7.62 8.22
N LEU A 185 -2.03 7.58 7.88
CA LEU A 185 -3.10 7.82 8.85
C LEU A 185 -3.11 6.76 9.97
N GLY A 186 -2.86 5.49 9.62
CA GLY A 186 -2.75 4.41 10.59
C GLY A 186 -1.60 4.63 11.56
N LEU A 187 -0.41 4.98 11.06
CA LEU A 187 0.75 5.33 11.89
C LEU A 187 0.45 6.51 12.83
N GLN A 188 -0.22 7.55 12.33
CA GLN A 188 -0.59 8.73 13.12
C GLN A 188 -1.57 8.39 14.26
N GLN A 189 -2.58 7.56 13.95
CA GLN A 189 -3.60 7.15 14.92
C GLN A 189 -3.02 6.24 15.99
N GLU A 190 -2.10 5.35 15.63
CA GLU A 190 -1.64 4.30 16.53
C GLU A 190 -0.41 4.70 17.36
N PHE A 191 0.53 5.45 16.78
CA PHE A 191 1.86 5.64 17.38
C PHE A 191 2.13 7.04 17.95
N HIS A 192 1.28 8.04 17.70
CA HIS A 192 1.32 9.40 18.30
C HIS A 192 2.71 10.10 18.34
N GLU A 193 3.68 9.65 17.54
CA GLU A 193 5.01 10.26 17.47
C GLU A 193 4.94 11.57 16.67
N PRO A 194 5.44 12.71 17.20
CA PRO A 194 5.30 14.01 16.56
C PRO A 194 5.85 14.09 15.13
N GLY A 195 6.87 13.28 14.81
CA GLY A 195 7.47 13.24 13.47
C GLY A 195 6.59 12.58 12.40
N ILE A 196 5.63 11.73 12.77
CA ILE A 196 4.83 10.96 11.79
C ILE A 196 3.98 11.88 10.92
N VAL A 197 3.52 13.03 11.43
CA VAL A 197 2.76 14.01 10.64
C VAL A 197 3.54 14.50 9.41
N GLN A 198 4.87 14.49 9.49
CA GLN A 198 5.73 14.94 8.40
C GLN A 198 5.66 13.99 7.18
N LEU A 199 5.30 12.72 7.39
CA LEU A 199 5.10 11.74 6.33
C LEU A 199 3.95 12.14 5.37
N GLU A 200 3.03 13.02 5.77
CA GLU A 200 2.04 13.57 4.83
C GLU A 200 2.71 14.26 3.63
N THR A 201 3.89 14.86 3.85
CA THR A 201 4.67 15.51 2.80
C THR A 201 5.01 14.53 1.68
N SER A 202 5.41 13.30 2.00
CA SER A 202 5.77 12.31 0.98
C SER A 202 4.58 11.90 0.10
N LEU A 203 3.36 11.88 0.66
CA LEU A 203 2.12 11.65 -0.09
C LEU A 203 1.78 12.83 -1.01
N PHE A 204 1.89 14.07 -0.51
CA PHE A 204 1.64 15.26 -1.33
C PHE A 204 2.70 15.40 -2.44
N THR A 205 3.96 15.13 -2.15
CA THR A 205 5.03 15.07 -3.16
C THR A 205 4.73 14.01 -4.23
N ARG A 206 4.16 12.85 -3.86
CA ARG A 206 3.67 11.88 -4.86
C ARG A 206 2.60 12.48 -5.76
N LEU A 207 1.60 13.14 -5.18
CA LEU A 207 0.52 13.76 -5.95
C LEU A 207 1.05 14.80 -6.93
N ASP A 208 2.04 15.60 -6.51
CA ASP A 208 2.72 16.57 -7.37
C ASP A 208 3.43 15.85 -8.54
N VAL A 209 4.20 14.79 -8.27
CA VAL A 209 4.87 13.99 -9.30
C VAL A 209 3.87 13.37 -10.29
N LEU A 210 2.77 12.80 -9.78
CA LEU A 210 1.74 12.19 -10.62
C LEU A 210 1.01 13.24 -11.47
N ALA A 211 0.71 14.41 -10.92
CA ALA A 211 0.08 15.50 -11.66
C ALA A 211 0.99 16.01 -12.79
N TYR A 212 2.30 16.13 -12.51
CA TYR A 212 3.28 16.50 -13.53
C TYR A 212 3.43 15.40 -14.59
N ALA A 213 3.49 14.13 -14.20
CA ALA A 213 3.51 13.00 -15.13
C ALA A 213 2.31 13.02 -16.08
N ASN A 214 1.11 13.30 -15.56
CA ASN A 214 -0.10 13.43 -16.38
C ASN A 214 0.02 14.58 -17.40
N GLY A 215 0.68 15.68 -17.05
CA GLY A 215 0.90 16.81 -17.95
C GLY A 215 1.96 16.56 -19.03
N LEU A 216 2.90 15.62 -18.80
CA LEU A 216 3.90 15.21 -19.80
C LEU A 216 3.33 14.29 -20.88
N GLU A 217 2.17 13.70 -20.65
CA GLU A 217 1.48 12.93 -21.67
C GLU A 217 0.86 13.85 -22.70
N ASN A 218 1.42 13.83 -23.92
CA ASN A 218 0.74 14.37 -25.09
C ASN A 218 -0.66 13.76 -25.16
N ASN A 219 -1.69 14.58 -25.42
CA ASN A 219 -3.11 14.19 -25.60
C ASN A 219 -3.28 12.97 -26.54
N GLN A 220 -2.95 11.77 -26.09
CA GLN A 220 -3.34 10.55 -26.74
C GLN A 220 -4.85 10.46 -26.56
N ALA A 221 -5.56 10.04 -27.61
CA ALA A 221 -6.97 9.77 -27.46
C ALA A 221 -7.12 8.78 -26.29
N GLU A 222 -7.82 9.17 -25.23
CA GLU A 222 -8.30 8.21 -24.24
C GLU A 222 -9.11 7.19 -25.02
N TYR A 223 -8.53 6.02 -25.26
CA TYR A 223 -9.33 4.89 -25.64
C TYR A 223 -10.14 4.56 -24.40
N ASP A 224 -11.44 4.85 -24.45
CA ASP A 224 -12.40 4.34 -23.49
C ASP A 224 -12.04 2.86 -23.30
N PRO A 225 -11.67 2.42 -22.08
CA PRO A 225 -11.51 1.01 -21.86
C PRO A 225 -12.84 0.38 -22.26
N ALA A 226 -12.80 -0.61 -23.15
CA ALA A 226 -13.93 -1.49 -23.34
C ALA A 226 -14.16 -2.14 -21.97
N PHE A 227 -15.05 -1.55 -21.17
CA PHE A 227 -15.38 -2.05 -19.85
C PHE A 227 -15.87 -3.48 -20.04
N THR A 228 -15.02 -4.46 -19.77
CA THR A 228 -15.50 -5.74 -19.30
C THR A 228 -15.92 -5.48 -17.86
N THR A 229 -17.19 -5.09 -17.72
CA THR A 229 -17.99 -4.76 -16.52
C THR A 229 -18.04 -5.89 -15.49
N THR A 230 -16.91 -6.40 -15.04
CA THR A 230 -16.84 -7.34 -13.93
C THR A 230 -15.51 -7.19 -13.20
N MET A 231 -15.24 -6.00 -12.65
CA MET A 231 -14.38 -5.95 -11.46
C MET A 231 -15.31 -5.76 -10.27
N SER A 232 -15.50 -6.86 -9.57
CA SER A 232 -16.47 -7.00 -8.49
C SER A 232 -16.00 -6.22 -7.27
N SER A 233 -16.95 -5.76 -6.46
CA SER A 233 -16.63 -5.05 -5.21
C SER A 233 -15.83 -5.97 -4.26
N PRO A 234 -14.89 -5.46 -3.45
CA PRO A 234 -14.31 -6.24 -2.34
C PRO A 234 -15.34 -6.69 -1.29
N LEU A 235 -16.59 -6.19 -1.38
CA LEU A 235 -17.73 -6.69 -0.61
C LEU A 235 -18.48 -7.85 -1.28
N GLU A 236 -17.97 -8.36 -2.40
CA GLU A 236 -18.60 -9.42 -3.19
C GLU A 236 -17.65 -10.60 -3.39
N GLN A 237 -18.21 -11.81 -3.41
CA GLN A 237 -17.45 -13.05 -3.58
C GLN A 237 -16.60 -13.11 -4.86
N PRO A 238 -17.06 -12.68 -6.05
CA PRO A 238 -16.29 -12.85 -7.27
C PRO A 238 -14.97 -12.04 -7.27
N PHE A 239 -14.87 -10.97 -6.48
CA PHE A 239 -13.62 -10.23 -6.28
C PHE A 239 -12.54 -11.14 -5.69
N TRP A 240 -12.88 -11.85 -4.61
CA TRP A 240 -11.96 -12.71 -3.88
C TRP A 240 -11.60 -13.98 -4.66
N GLU A 241 -12.52 -14.49 -5.47
CA GLU A 241 -12.26 -15.60 -6.39
C GLU A 241 -11.30 -15.21 -7.53
N GLN A 242 -11.47 -14.00 -8.08
CA GLN A 242 -10.53 -13.46 -9.06
C GLN A 242 -9.15 -13.24 -8.42
N ALA A 243 -9.12 -12.59 -7.26
CA ALA A 243 -7.89 -12.34 -6.53
C ALA A 243 -7.13 -13.63 -6.20
N PHE A 244 -7.82 -14.75 -5.97
CA PHE A 244 -7.19 -16.05 -5.72
C PHE A 244 -6.42 -16.63 -6.92
N THR A 245 -6.87 -16.31 -8.14
CA THR A 245 -6.36 -16.90 -9.39
C THR A 245 -5.38 -16.01 -10.16
N ASP A 246 -5.41 -14.69 -9.93
CA ASP A 246 -4.53 -13.70 -10.57
C ASP A 246 -3.17 -13.60 -9.85
N SER A 247 -2.05 -13.49 -10.58
CA SER A 247 -0.69 -13.39 -10.03
C SER A 247 -0.38 -12.09 -9.28
N ARG A 248 -1.30 -11.12 -9.30
CA ARG A 248 -1.17 -9.81 -8.63
C ARG A 248 -1.70 -9.83 -7.20
N HIS A 249 -1.67 -10.99 -6.52
CA HIS A 249 -2.24 -11.24 -5.18
C HIS A 249 -1.98 -10.10 -4.17
N GLY A 250 -0.74 -9.60 -4.12
CA GLY A 250 -0.34 -8.48 -3.27
C GLY A 250 -1.23 -7.25 -3.37
N HIS A 251 -1.66 -6.90 -4.59
CA HIS A 251 -2.35 -5.66 -4.91
C HIS A 251 -3.84 -5.72 -4.59
N TYR A 252 -4.52 -6.79 -4.99
CA TYR A 252 -5.92 -7.02 -4.65
C TYR A 252 -6.17 -6.88 -3.15
N TYR A 253 -5.35 -7.54 -2.34
CA TYR A 253 -5.57 -7.60 -0.90
C TYR A 253 -5.21 -6.29 -0.20
N LYS A 254 -4.03 -5.69 -0.51
CA LYS A 254 -3.61 -4.44 0.12
C LYS A 254 -4.54 -3.27 -0.22
N TYR A 255 -5.04 -3.21 -1.46
CA TYR A 255 -5.98 -2.18 -1.89
C TYR A 255 -7.35 -2.38 -1.27
N ALA A 256 -7.89 -3.60 -1.25
CA ALA A 256 -9.16 -3.91 -0.60
C ALA A 256 -9.12 -3.56 0.90
N TYR A 257 -8.06 -3.99 1.61
CA TYR A 257 -7.86 -3.68 3.01
C TYR A 257 -7.86 -2.16 3.26
N SER A 258 -6.99 -1.43 2.56
CA SER A 258 -6.88 0.03 2.72
C SER A 258 -8.18 0.76 2.38
N TYR A 259 -8.87 0.37 1.31
CA TYR A 259 -10.12 1.00 0.90
C TYR A 259 -11.20 0.83 1.97
N LEU A 260 -11.43 -0.41 2.41
CA LEU A 260 -12.46 -0.72 3.39
C LEU A 260 -12.14 -0.11 4.75
N LYS A 261 -10.87 -0.15 5.16
CA LYS A 261 -10.41 0.42 6.42
C LYS A 261 -10.53 1.94 6.45
N LEU A 262 -10.15 2.63 5.38
CA LEU A 262 -10.34 4.08 5.25
C LEU A 262 -11.81 4.48 5.31
N HIS A 263 -12.71 3.73 4.65
CA HIS A 263 -14.16 3.96 4.75
C HIS A 263 -14.65 3.82 6.19
N GLN A 264 -14.23 2.75 6.89
CA GLN A 264 -14.54 2.55 8.32
C GLN A 264 -14.02 3.72 9.17
N MET A 265 -12.76 4.12 9.01
CA MET A 265 -12.14 5.24 9.74
C MET A 265 -12.83 6.58 9.46
N ALA A 266 -13.34 6.78 8.23
CA ALA A 266 -14.07 7.97 7.84
C ALA A 266 -15.54 7.97 8.31
N GLY A 267 -16.05 6.86 8.86
CA GLY A 267 -17.48 6.66 9.11
C GLY A 267 -18.32 6.70 7.82
N ARG A 268 -17.73 6.33 6.68
CA ARG A 268 -18.37 6.27 5.37
C ARG A 268 -18.67 4.82 5.01
N ASN A 269 -19.79 4.60 4.31
CA ASN A 269 -20.07 3.31 3.71
C ASN A 269 -19.57 3.32 2.25
N PRO A 270 -18.83 2.29 1.81
CA PRO A 270 -18.41 2.21 0.42
C PRO A 270 -19.64 1.89 -0.46
N SER A 271 -20.09 2.86 -1.25
CA SER A 271 -21.25 2.72 -2.14
C SER A 271 -20.91 2.83 -3.62
N ASP A 272 -19.76 3.42 -3.96
CA ASP A 272 -19.26 3.55 -5.33
C ASP A 272 -17.87 2.90 -5.43
N PHE A 273 -17.78 1.88 -6.29
CA PHE A 273 -16.55 1.13 -6.54
C PHE A 273 -15.93 1.45 -7.90
N ARG A 274 -16.42 2.46 -8.63
CA ARG A 274 -15.86 2.82 -9.95
C ARG A 274 -14.38 3.15 -9.88
N SER A 275 -13.96 4.02 -8.96
CA SER A 275 -12.53 4.33 -8.80
C SER A 275 -11.74 3.12 -8.31
N PHE A 276 -12.34 2.26 -7.48
CA PHE A 276 -11.71 1.02 -7.04
C PHE A 276 -11.51 0.02 -8.17
N SER A 277 -12.45 -0.09 -9.12
CA SER A 277 -12.28 -0.95 -10.30
C SER A 277 -11.16 -0.50 -11.24
N ARG A 278 -10.63 0.72 -11.11
CA ARG A 278 -9.54 1.24 -11.96
C ARG A 278 -8.15 0.80 -11.51
N ILE A 279 -7.99 0.28 -10.28
CA ILE A 279 -6.66 0.01 -9.69
C ILE A 279 -6.18 -1.43 -9.86
N LEU A 280 -6.95 -2.27 -10.56
CA LEU A 280 -6.76 -3.71 -10.70
C LEU A 280 -6.85 -4.15 -12.17
#